data_AF-A0A8S3WII9-F1
#
_entry.id   AF-A0A8S3WII9-F1
#
_cell.length_a   1.000
_cell.length_b   1.000
_cell.length_c   1.000
_cell.angle_alpha   90.00
_cell.angle_beta   90.00
_cell.angle_gamma   90.00
#
_symmetry.space_group_name_H-M   'P 1'
#
loop_
_entity.id
_entity.type
_entity.pdbx_description
1 polymer ?
#
loop_
_entity_poly.entity_id
_entity_poly.type
_entity_poly.pdbx_seq_one_letter_code
_entity_poly.pdbx_strand_id
1 'polypeptide(L)'
;MELPLSTVTVHCCNESRRCVLGITENIEARRIDIVWDLYSDMSLKKQVRHDREQGIRRQVHDNYKLPNNWSNFLKNSQNKEELFKLLGCYALQGNLGIHIVTNIGPTIKSSVPTNTLLTGLNVTSEEADSRIILHAKDMVMNGATNIIIHTVHSAVLIIAISYYFCMLCIDNILISLEKFVIKLYCGDSGIVSVNEARKFLFTKNKALQNIPPTRDALKMHALRAAYKAGYIWGQAFDSSADIPSPSNWECTEKEGQWQPIWTTQHSIWDVARELVKCGCKNSYRGRCSCRREEMPCTLPCKTCNGNCDNSSVIDREALVENDTELDSEVLEDEG
;
A
#
# COMPACT_ATOMS: atom_id res chain seq x y z
N MET A 1 56.06 -5.81 20.67
CA MET A 1 55.96 -5.29 19.29
C MET A 1 54.65 -5.83 18.75
N GLU A 2 53.56 -5.10 18.97
CA GLU A 2 52.21 -5.50 18.55
C GLU A 2 52.09 -5.31 17.04
N LEU A 3 51.69 -6.36 16.34
CA LEU A 3 51.38 -6.30 14.90
C LEU A 3 50.10 -5.47 14.69
N PRO A 4 50.06 -4.58 13.70
CA PRO A 4 48.88 -3.76 13.47
C PRO A 4 47.71 -4.63 12.98
N LEU A 5 46.55 -4.43 13.59
CA LEU A 5 45.26 -4.94 13.11
C LEU A 5 45.08 -4.48 11.65
N SER A 6 45.22 -5.42 10.71
CA SER A 6 44.87 -5.17 9.32
C SER A 6 43.37 -4.87 9.25
N THR A 7 43.02 -3.75 8.64
CA THR A 7 41.63 -3.39 8.36
C THR A 7 41.05 -4.41 7.38
N VAL A 8 40.29 -5.38 7.91
CA VAL A 8 39.61 -6.40 7.10
C VAL A 8 38.68 -5.68 6.13
N THR A 9 39.02 -5.74 4.85
CA THR A 9 38.19 -5.17 3.78
C THR A 9 37.06 -6.15 3.50
N VAL A 10 35.81 -5.70 3.67
CA VAL A 10 34.62 -6.51 3.42
C VAL A 10 34.12 -6.29 1.98
N HIS A 11 33.97 -7.37 1.24
CA HIS A 11 33.51 -7.40 -0.15
C HIS A 11 32.03 -7.79 -0.24
N CYS A 12 31.39 -7.46 -1.37
CA CYS A 12 30.00 -7.80 -1.65
C CYS A 12 29.71 -9.31 -1.53
N CYS A 13 30.60 -10.18 -2.01
CA CYS A 13 30.44 -11.62 -1.92
C CYS A 13 30.34 -12.12 -0.46
N ASN A 14 31.16 -11.58 0.45
CA ASN A 14 31.19 -11.97 1.86
C ASN A 14 29.87 -11.63 2.55
N GLU A 15 29.37 -10.41 2.36
CA GLU A 15 28.10 -10.00 2.97
C GLU A 15 26.89 -10.62 2.30
N SER A 16 26.89 -10.79 0.97
CA SER A 16 25.81 -11.50 0.27
C SER A 16 25.68 -12.93 0.80
N ARG A 17 26.81 -13.63 0.93
CA ARG A 17 26.84 -14.96 1.53
C ARG A 17 26.39 -14.92 2.99
N ARG A 18 26.88 -13.98 3.80
CA ARG A 18 26.47 -13.83 5.21
C ARG A 18 24.98 -13.54 5.35
N CYS A 19 24.39 -12.73 4.48
CA CYS A 19 22.97 -12.39 4.46
C CYS A 19 22.13 -13.63 4.13
N VAL A 20 22.48 -14.34 3.03
CA VAL A 20 21.79 -15.58 2.63
C VAL A 20 21.92 -16.66 3.69
N LEU A 21 23.12 -16.88 4.23
CA LEU A 21 23.35 -17.82 5.33
C LEU A 21 22.56 -17.41 6.58
N GLY A 22 22.60 -16.14 6.97
CA GLY A 22 21.86 -15.65 8.13
C GLY A 22 20.33 -15.83 8.02
N ILE A 23 19.78 -15.72 6.80
CA ILE A 23 18.35 -16.00 6.52
C ILE A 23 18.06 -17.50 6.66
N THR A 24 18.98 -18.38 6.29
CA THR A 24 18.73 -19.82 6.16
C THR A 24 19.14 -20.64 7.38
N GLU A 25 20.18 -20.22 8.11
CA GLU A 25 20.74 -20.93 9.28
C GLU A 25 19.79 -20.96 10.49
N ASN A 26 18.84 -20.02 10.57
CA ASN A 26 17.90 -19.90 11.69
C ASN A 26 16.47 -20.33 11.33
N ILE A 27 16.24 -20.87 10.13
CA ILE A 27 14.92 -21.25 9.65
C ILE A 27 14.90 -22.75 9.34
N GLU A 28 14.15 -23.49 10.16
CA GLU A 28 13.86 -24.90 9.89
C GLU A 28 12.72 -24.98 8.84
N ALA A 29 13.09 -25.09 7.57
CA ALA A 29 12.13 -25.19 6.47
C ALA A 29 12.61 -26.17 5.39
N ARG A 30 11.66 -26.91 4.79
CA ARG A 30 11.92 -27.79 3.64
C ARG A 30 12.22 -27.00 2.37
N ARG A 31 11.63 -25.82 2.24
CA ARG A 31 11.77 -24.91 1.10
C ARG A 31 11.75 -23.46 1.59
N ILE A 32 12.59 -22.61 1.01
CA ILE A 32 12.63 -21.17 1.27
C ILE A 32 12.51 -20.43 -0.06
N ASP A 33 11.53 -19.53 -0.12
CA ASP A 33 11.35 -18.65 -1.28
C ASP A 33 11.79 -17.24 -0.93
N ILE A 34 12.71 -16.68 -1.73
CA ILE A 34 13.20 -15.31 -1.57
C ILE A 34 12.74 -14.50 -2.77
N VAL A 35 11.92 -13.48 -2.50
CA VAL A 35 11.28 -12.68 -3.54
C VAL A 35 11.86 -11.27 -3.52
N TRP A 36 12.51 -10.86 -4.61
CA TRP A 36 13.13 -9.55 -4.74
C TRP A 36 12.31 -8.64 -5.62
N ASP A 37 12.24 -7.34 -5.30
CA ASP A 37 11.69 -6.33 -6.19
C ASP A 37 12.39 -6.32 -7.55
N LEU A 38 11.65 -5.96 -8.59
CA LEU A 38 12.18 -5.64 -9.90
C LEU A 38 12.27 -4.12 -10.05
N TYR A 39 13.12 -3.66 -10.97
CA TYR A 39 13.24 -2.25 -11.28
C TYR A 39 13.25 -2.09 -12.79
N SER A 40 12.05 -2.16 -13.39
CA SER A 40 11.89 -2.02 -14.84
C SER A 40 11.70 -0.56 -15.26
N ASP A 41 12.34 -0.18 -16.37
CA ASP A 41 12.17 1.10 -17.04
C ASP A 41 10.78 1.34 -17.64
N MET A 42 9.96 0.29 -17.74
CA MET A 42 8.58 0.35 -18.24
C MET A 42 7.55 0.41 -17.09
N SER A 43 7.98 0.55 -15.84
CA SER A 43 7.07 0.58 -14.70
C SER A 43 6.36 1.93 -14.52
N LEU A 44 5.09 1.86 -14.14
CA LEU A 44 4.30 3.00 -13.64
C LEU A 44 4.95 3.72 -12.45
N LYS A 45 5.79 3.04 -11.66
CA LYS A 45 6.52 3.64 -10.53
C LYS A 45 7.81 4.35 -10.94
N LYS A 46 8.20 4.30 -12.22
CA LYS A 46 9.46 4.90 -12.70
C LYS A 46 9.57 6.37 -12.35
N GLN A 47 8.53 7.16 -12.64
CA GLN A 47 8.56 8.60 -12.37
C GLN A 47 8.78 8.88 -10.88
N VAL A 48 8.03 8.19 -10.02
CA VAL A 48 8.15 8.32 -8.55
C VAL A 48 9.54 7.89 -8.06
N ARG A 49 10.16 6.89 -8.68
CA ARG A 49 11.54 6.50 -8.37
C ARG A 49 12.52 7.56 -8.82
N HIS A 50 12.40 8.07 -10.06
CA HIS A 50 13.25 9.10 -10.61
C HIS A 50 13.25 10.36 -9.72
N ASP A 51 12.08 10.80 -9.26
CA ASP A 51 11.94 11.97 -8.38
C ASP A 51 12.60 11.75 -7.00
N ARG A 52 12.79 10.49 -6.58
CA ARG A 52 13.42 10.09 -5.32
C ARG A 52 14.87 9.65 -5.49
N GLU A 53 15.32 9.43 -6.72
CA GLU A 53 16.65 8.92 -7.07
C GLU A 53 17.69 10.02 -6.95
N GLN A 54 18.23 10.15 -5.73
CA GLN A 54 19.38 11.01 -5.44
C GLN A 54 20.62 10.19 -5.08
N GLY A 55 20.55 8.88 -5.35
CA GLY A 55 21.57 7.90 -5.00
C GLY A 55 22.78 7.93 -5.92
N ILE A 56 23.98 7.75 -5.36
CA ILE A 56 25.20 7.58 -6.16
C ILE A 56 25.19 6.19 -6.79
N ARG A 57 25.25 6.14 -8.12
CA ARG A 57 25.40 4.88 -8.87
C ARG A 57 26.74 4.23 -8.52
N ARG A 58 26.69 2.95 -8.19
CA ARG A 58 27.86 2.09 -7.96
C ARG A 58 27.56 0.69 -8.48
N GLN A 59 28.41 0.20 -9.36
CA GLN A 59 28.25 -1.15 -9.89
C GLN A 59 28.41 -2.19 -8.77
N VAL A 60 27.59 -3.24 -8.80
CA VAL A 60 27.59 -4.34 -7.83
C VAL A 60 28.12 -5.60 -8.50
N HIS A 61 29.18 -6.14 -7.92
CA HIS A 61 29.84 -7.37 -8.35
C HIS A 61 30.54 -7.98 -7.14
N ASP A 62 30.78 -9.28 -7.17
CA ASP A 62 31.37 -10.06 -6.06
C ASP A 62 32.58 -9.41 -5.39
N ASN A 63 33.52 -8.93 -6.21
CA ASN A 63 34.82 -8.43 -5.74
C ASN A 63 34.81 -6.94 -5.37
N TYR A 64 33.69 -6.23 -5.54
CA TYR A 64 33.64 -4.82 -5.19
C TYR A 64 33.51 -4.61 -3.68
N LYS A 65 34.06 -3.48 -3.22
CA LYS A 65 33.93 -3.05 -1.82
C LYS A 65 32.51 -2.59 -1.56
N LEU A 66 32.04 -2.87 -0.36
CA LEU A 66 30.71 -2.45 0.05
C LEU A 66 30.59 -0.92 0.16
N PRO A 67 29.39 -0.38 -0.06
CA PRO A 67 29.13 1.02 0.17
C PRO A 67 29.15 1.32 1.67
N ASN A 68 29.92 2.34 2.07
CA ASN A 68 29.91 2.83 3.45
C ASN A 68 28.57 3.50 3.82
N ASN A 69 27.85 4.04 2.83
CA ASN A 69 26.55 4.69 3.03
C ASN A 69 25.46 3.91 2.26
N TRP A 70 24.91 2.89 2.91
CA TRP A 70 23.84 2.06 2.38
C TRP A 70 22.58 2.86 2.04
N SER A 71 22.22 3.84 2.86
CA SER A 71 21.04 4.68 2.60
C SER A 71 21.13 5.40 1.25
N ASN A 72 22.30 5.97 0.95
CA ASN A 72 22.51 6.65 -0.33
C ASN A 72 22.64 5.66 -1.50
N PHE A 73 23.32 4.53 -1.28
CA PHE A 73 23.47 3.48 -2.27
C PHE A 73 22.12 2.88 -2.70
N LEU A 74 21.25 2.57 -1.73
CA LEU A 74 19.91 2.02 -1.94
C LEU A 74 18.90 3.06 -2.45
N LYS A 75 19.27 4.32 -2.68
CA LYS A 75 18.39 5.27 -3.39
C LYS A 75 18.40 5.07 -4.89
N ASN A 76 19.44 4.46 -5.46
CA ASN A 76 19.58 4.23 -6.90
C ASN A 76 19.00 2.86 -7.30
N SER A 77 18.08 2.81 -8.26
CA SER A 77 17.40 1.55 -8.64
C SER A 77 18.33 0.55 -9.32
N GLN A 78 19.31 0.99 -10.11
CA GLN A 78 20.26 0.08 -10.76
C GLN A 78 21.14 -0.64 -9.71
N ASN A 79 21.56 0.08 -8.66
CA ASN A 79 22.30 -0.53 -7.55
C ASN A 79 21.47 -1.64 -6.88
N LYS A 80 20.17 -1.40 -6.65
CA LYS A 80 19.28 -2.40 -6.06
C LYS A 80 19.10 -3.59 -6.97
N GLU A 81 18.87 -3.34 -8.26
CA GLU A 81 18.66 -4.40 -9.25
C GLU A 81 19.87 -5.33 -9.33
N GLU A 82 21.08 -4.77 -9.44
CA GLU A 82 22.32 -5.55 -9.47
C GLU A 82 22.57 -6.28 -8.14
N LEU A 83 22.30 -5.63 -7.00
CA LEU A 83 22.40 -6.26 -5.67
C LEU A 83 21.44 -7.45 -5.51
N PHE A 84 20.17 -7.29 -5.90
CA PHE A 84 19.16 -8.35 -5.76
C PHE A 84 19.43 -9.52 -6.70
N LYS A 85 19.90 -9.25 -7.93
CA LYS A 85 20.42 -10.30 -8.83
C LYS A 85 21.56 -11.08 -8.18
N LEU A 86 22.53 -10.37 -7.58
CA LEU A 86 23.67 -11.01 -6.93
C LEU A 86 23.23 -11.87 -5.73
N LEU A 87 22.38 -11.34 -4.86
CA LEU A 87 21.83 -12.08 -3.72
C LEU A 87 21.04 -13.32 -4.16
N GLY A 88 20.24 -13.21 -5.21
CA GLY A 88 19.52 -14.35 -5.81
C GLY A 88 20.47 -15.43 -6.35
N CYS A 89 21.57 -15.05 -7.00
CA CYS A 89 22.61 -16.01 -7.42
C CYS A 89 23.21 -16.76 -6.21
N TYR A 90 23.58 -16.04 -5.14
CA TYR A 90 24.14 -16.67 -3.94
C TYR A 90 23.14 -17.56 -3.21
N ALA A 91 21.86 -17.18 -3.19
CA ALA A 91 20.81 -18.00 -2.60
C ALA A 91 20.69 -19.37 -3.28
N LEU A 92 20.83 -19.44 -4.61
CA LEU A 92 20.81 -20.72 -5.34
C LEU A 92 22.10 -21.53 -5.20
N GLN A 93 23.25 -20.85 -5.07
CA GLN A 93 24.57 -21.49 -4.93
C GLN A 93 24.84 -21.97 -3.51
N GLY A 94 24.14 -21.42 -2.51
CA GLY A 94 24.22 -21.84 -1.11
C GLY A 94 23.80 -23.30 -1.00
N ASN A 95 24.77 -24.22 -0.97
CA ASN A 95 24.54 -25.65 -0.81
C ASN A 95 24.12 -25.95 0.63
N LEU A 96 22.89 -25.60 0.97
CA LEU A 96 22.34 -25.64 2.32
C LEU A 96 21.48 -26.88 2.57
N GLY A 97 21.34 -27.76 1.58
CA GLY A 97 20.40 -28.89 1.65
C GLY A 97 18.92 -28.48 1.67
N ILE A 98 18.62 -27.18 1.58
CA ILE A 98 17.27 -26.62 1.54
C ILE A 98 16.92 -26.29 0.09
N HIS A 99 15.67 -26.57 -0.31
CA HIS A 99 15.16 -26.18 -1.62
C HIS A 99 14.93 -24.65 -1.64
N ILE A 100 15.62 -23.94 -2.53
CA ILE A 100 15.53 -22.48 -2.67
C ILE A 100 14.82 -22.13 -3.96
N VAL A 101 13.86 -21.22 -3.89
CA VAL A 101 13.26 -20.59 -5.08
C VAL A 101 13.41 -19.07 -4.98
N THR A 102 13.96 -18.44 -6.00
CA THR A 102 14.21 -16.99 -6.01
C THR A 102 14.18 -16.47 -7.43
N ASN A 103 13.89 -15.18 -7.62
CA ASN A 103 14.05 -14.54 -8.91
C ASN A 103 15.48 -14.00 -9.11
N ILE A 104 16.00 -14.12 -10.34
CA ILE A 104 17.21 -13.44 -10.80
C ILE A 104 16.78 -12.50 -11.92
N GLY A 105 16.71 -11.20 -11.60
CA GLY A 105 15.97 -10.28 -12.44
C GLY A 105 14.51 -10.74 -12.56
N PRO A 106 13.90 -10.70 -13.76
CA PRO A 106 12.49 -11.08 -13.92
C PRO A 106 12.25 -12.59 -13.85
N THR A 107 13.27 -13.43 -14.00
CA THR A 107 13.06 -14.88 -14.14
C THR A 107 13.13 -15.58 -12.79
N ILE A 108 12.11 -16.37 -12.45
CA ILE A 108 12.13 -17.23 -11.26
C ILE A 108 13.00 -18.46 -11.53
N LYS A 109 13.86 -18.79 -10.57
CA LYS A 109 14.77 -19.92 -10.58
C LYS A 109 14.63 -20.74 -9.31
N SER A 110 14.99 -22.00 -9.41
CA SER A 110 14.91 -22.98 -8.33
C SER A 110 16.23 -23.73 -8.21
N SER A 111 16.68 -24.02 -6.99
CA SER A 111 17.81 -24.92 -6.75
C SER A 111 17.42 -26.38 -7.05
N VAL A 112 16.13 -26.71 -7.04
CA VAL A 112 15.56 -28.02 -7.41
C VAL A 112 14.39 -27.79 -8.39
N PRO A 113 14.63 -27.74 -9.71
CA PRO A 113 13.61 -27.34 -10.69
C PRO A 113 12.34 -28.18 -10.69
N THR A 114 12.42 -29.46 -10.35
CA THR A 114 11.30 -30.41 -10.40
C THR A 114 10.22 -30.18 -9.33
N ASN A 115 10.51 -29.36 -8.31
CA ASN A 115 9.64 -29.19 -7.13
C ASN A 115 8.92 -27.83 -7.09
N THR A 116 8.79 -27.17 -8.25
CA THR A 116 8.04 -25.92 -8.37
C THR A 116 7.64 -25.69 -9.82
N LEU A 117 6.41 -25.22 -10.04
CA LEU A 117 5.93 -24.80 -11.36
C LEU A 117 6.40 -23.40 -11.73
N LEU A 118 7.05 -22.70 -10.80
CA LEU A 118 7.50 -21.32 -11.01
C LEU A 118 8.81 -21.23 -11.82
N THR A 119 9.60 -22.31 -11.87
CA THR A 119 10.92 -22.25 -12.54
C THR A 119 10.77 -21.85 -14.01
N GLY A 120 11.48 -20.80 -14.40
CA GLY A 120 11.48 -20.29 -15.78
C GLY A 120 10.37 -19.28 -16.08
N LEU A 121 9.44 -19.03 -15.16
CA LEU A 121 8.44 -17.97 -15.34
C LEU A 121 9.12 -16.59 -15.28
N ASN A 122 8.73 -15.72 -16.20
CA ASN A 122 9.12 -14.31 -16.19
C ASN A 122 8.04 -13.48 -15.51
N VAL A 123 8.47 -12.79 -14.47
CA VAL A 123 7.68 -11.87 -13.68
C VAL A 123 7.64 -10.50 -14.36
N THR A 124 6.43 -9.94 -14.46
CA THR A 124 6.19 -8.58 -14.97
C THR A 124 5.86 -7.57 -13.87
N SER A 125 5.38 -8.03 -12.71
CA SER A 125 5.09 -7.13 -11.59
C SER A 125 6.38 -6.63 -10.96
N GLU A 126 6.38 -5.41 -10.44
CA GLU A 126 7.56 -4.82 -9.84
C GLU A 126 7.81 -5.35 -8.42
N GLU A 127 6.79 -5.26 -7.56
CA GLU A 127 6.96 -5.39 -6.11
C GLU A 127 6.92 -6.84 -5.62
N ALA A 128 7.85 -7.20 -4.74
CA ALA A 128 7.90 -8.52 -4.13
C ALA A 128 6.65 -8.82 -3.29
N ASP A 129 6.09 -7.83 -2.61
CA ASP A 129 4.89 -7.96 -1.77
C ASP A 129 3.71 -8.58 -2.52
N SER A 130 3.61 -8.23 -3.79
CA SER A 130 2.62 -8.62 -4.75
C SER A 130 2.86 -10.03 -5.32
N ARG A 131 4.02 -10.63 -5.10
CA ARG A 131 4.34 -11.96 -5.63
C ARG A 131 4.40 -13.05 -4.59
N ILE A 132 4.52 -12.67 -3.31
CA ILE A 132 4.60 -13.60 -2.20
C ILE A 132 3.45 -14.63 -2.24
N ILE A 133 2.23 -14.22 -2.66
CA ILE A 133 1.08 -15.14 -2.76
C ILE A 133 1.25 -16.18 -3.86
N LEU A 134 1.86 -15.82 -5.00
CA LEU A 134 2.14 -16.79 -6.06
C LEU A 134 3.10 -17.88 -5.57
N HIS A 135 4.13 -17.48 -4.83
CA HIS A 135 5.06 -18.41 -4.17
C HIS A 135 4.36 -19.27 -3.12
N ALA A 136 3.52 -18.69 -2.26
CA ALA A 136 2.75 -19.44 -1.29
C ALA A 136 1.79 -20.45 -1.94
N LYS A 137 1.10 -20.07 -3.03
CA LYS A 137 0.22 -20.99 -3.78
C LYS A 137 1.01 -22.17 -4.35
N ASP A 138 2.16 -21.91 -4.97
CA ASP A 138 3.02 -22.98 -5.48
C ASP A 138 3.54 -23.90 -4.36
N MET A 139 3.87 -23.37 -3.18
CA MET A 139 4.23 -24.19 -2.02
C MET A 139 3.07 -25.11 -1.58
N VAL A 140 1.84 -24.60 -1.49
CA VAL A 140 0.66 -25.41 -1.14
C VAL A 140 0.42 -26.49 -2.20
N MET A 141 0.54 -26.15 -3.48
CA MET A 141 0.43 -27.13 -4.58
C MET A 141 1.49 -28.24 -4.52
N ASN A 142 2.66 -27.95 -3.94
CA ASN A 142 3.71 -28.92 -3.66
C ASN A 142 3.58 -29.57 -2.26
N GLY A 143 2.41 -29.47 -1.62
CA GLY A 143 2.07 -30.17 -0.39
C GLY A 143 2.48 -29.48 0.91
N ALA A 144 2.84 -28.19 0.88
CA ALA A 144 3.11 -27.44 2.10
C ALA A 144 1.82 -27.25 2.93
N THR A 145 1.85 -27.68 4.19
CA THR A 145 0.75 -27.46 5.15
C THR A 145 0.96 -26.25 6.04
N ASN A 146 2.21 -25.81 6.19
CA ASN A 146 2.60 -24.67 7.02
C ASN A 146 3.51 -23.75 6.20
N ILE A 147 3.14 -22.48 6.09
CA ILE A 147 3.91 -21.46 5.37
C ILE A 147 4.11 -20.28 6.29
N ILE A 148 5.36 -19.85 6.44
CA ILE A 148 5.72 -18.65 7.21
C ILE A 148 6.12 -17.56 6.21
N ILE A 149 5.43 -16.44 6.25
CA ILE A 149 5.74 -15.26 5.45
C ILE A 149 6.45 -14.25 6.34
N HIS A 150 7.73 -14.01 6.07
CA HIS A 150 8.50 -12.97 6.76
C HIS A 150 8.59 -11.71 5.90
N THR A 151 8.02 -10.61 6.39
CA THR A 151 7.97 -9.33 5.67
C THR A 151 7.86 -8.17 6.64
N VAL A 152 8.44 -7.04 6.27
CA VAL A 152 8.26 -5.76 6.96
C VAL A 152 7.14 -4.92 6.34
N HIS A 153 6.60 -5.34 5.20
CA HIS A 153 5.54 -4.63 4.49
C HIS A 153 4.17 -5.16 4.89
N SER A 154 3.41 -4.32 5.59
CA SER A 154 2.04 -4.60 6.04
C SER A 154 1.07 -4.91 4.90
N ALA A 155 1.32 -4.41 3.68
CA ALA A 155 0.52 -4.72 2.50
C ALA A 155 0.48 -6.23 2.20
N VAL A 156 1.53 -6.99 2.53
CA VAL A 156 1.57 -8.45 2.34
C VAL A 156 0.53 -9.15 3.21
N LEU A 157 0.32 -8.69 4.45
CA LEU A 157 -0.71 -9.26 5.33
C LEU A 157 -2.10 -9.00 4.74
N ILE A 158 -2.35 -7.78 4.26
CA ILE A 158 -3.62 -7.43 3.61
C ILE A 158 -3.84 -8.31 2.39
N ILE A 159 -2.83 -8.45 1.54
CA ILE A 159 -2.84 -9.32 0.36
C ILE A 159 -3.10 -10.79 0.74
N ALA A 160 -2.46 -11.31 1.79
CA ALA A 160 -2.62 -12.70 2.25
C ALA A 160 -4.01 -12.96 2.84
N ILE A 161 -4.51 -12.04 3.68
CA ILE A 161 -5.87 -12.07 4.19
C ILE A 161 -6.83 -12.03 3.00
N SER A 162 -6.69 -11.08 2.10
CA SER A 162 -7.58 -10.96 0.96
C SER A 162 -7.59 -12.19 0.04
N TYR A 163 -6.44 -12.85 -0.16
CA TYR A 163 -6.37 -14.13 -0.88
C TYR A 163 -7.10 -15.25 -0.14
N TYR A 164 -6.83 -15.42 1.15
CA TYR A 164 -7.46 -16.46 1.97
C TYR A 164 -8.98 -16.25 2.10
N PHE A 165 -9.39 -14.98 2.17
CA PHE A 165 -10.76 -14.55 2.39
C PHE A 165 -11.48 -14.11 1.11
N CYS A 166 -10.96 -14.44 -0.08
CA CYS A 166 -11.68 -14.29 -1.35
C CYS A 166 -13.00 -15.12 -1.42
N MET A 167 -13.39 -15.75 -0.30
CA MET A 167 -14.62 -16.51 -0.06
C MET A 167 -15.54 -15.91 1.04
N LEU A 168 -15.24 -14.77 1.68
CA LEU A 168 -16.02 -14.26 2.84
C LEU A 168 -16.28 -12.73 2.84
N CYS A 169 -17.37 -12.34 3.52
CA CYS A 169 -17.89 -10.98 3.67
C CYS A 169 -16.83 -9.93 4.10
N ILE A 170 -16.70 -8.87 3.30
CA ILE A 170 -15.65 -7.86 3.48
C ILE A 170 -15.72 -7.08 4.79
N ASP A 171 -16.91 -6.92 5.37
CA ASP A 171 -17.07 -6.13 6.60
C ASP A 171 -16.38 -6.81 7.80
N ASN A 172 -16.40 -8.14 7.87
CA ASN A 172 -15.69 -8.90 8.91
C ASN A 172 -14.17 -8.79 8.76
N ILE A 173 -13.68 -8.76 7.52
CA ILE A 173 -12.26 -8.57 7.21
C ILE A 173 -11.82 -7.17 7.61
N LEU A 174 -12.62 -6.15 7.27
CA LEU A 174 -12.31 -4.76 7.55
C LEU A 174 -12.13 -4.51 9.06
N ILE A 175 -12.95 -5.12 9.91
CA ILE A 175 -12.79 -5.03 11.38
C ILE A 175 -11.42 -5.58 11.82
N SER A 176 -11.00 -6.72 11.26
CA SER A 176 -9.71 -7.34 11.59
C SER A 176 -8.53 -6.50 11.10
N LEU A 177 -8.65 -5.96 9.87
CA LEU A 177 -7.66 -5.04 9.30
C LEU A 177 -7.56 -3.74 10.11
N GLU A 178 -8.68 -3.19 10.58
CA GLU A 178 -8.68 -2.01 11.42
C GLU A 178 -7.92 -2.24 12.73
N LYS A 179 -8.20 -3.35 13.43
CA LYS A 179 -7.47 -3.72 14.65
C LYS A 179 -5.97 -3.83 14.41
N PHE A 180 -5.58 -4.47 13.29
CA PHE A 180 -4.18 -4.58 12.90
C PHE A 180 -3.54 -3.21 12.64
N VAL A 181 -4.18 -2.35 11.85
CA VAL A 181 -3.68 -0.99 11.55
C VAL A 181 -3.57 -0.15 12.82
N ILE A 182 -4.55 -0.22 13.72
CA ILE A 182 -4.49 0.48 15.01
C ILE A 182 -3.31 -0.01 15.83
N LYS A 183 -3.11 -1.32 15.95
CA LYS A 183 -1.97 -1.89 16.67
C LYS A 183 -0.63 -1.46 16.07
N LEU A 184 -0.54 -1.41 14.74
CA LEU A 184 0.66 -0.99 14.00
C LEU A 184 1.05 0.46 14.28
N TYR A 185 0.08 1.38 14.30
CA TYR A 185 0.35 2.82 14.43
C TYR A 185 0.29 3.33 15.87
N CYS A 186 -0.56 2.74 16.71
CA CYS A 186 -0.88 3.24 18.04
C CYS A 186 -0.57 2.26 19.17
N GLY A 187 -0.13 1.02 18.88
CA GLY A 187 0.11 0.01 19.92
C GLY A 187 -1.13 -0.29 20.76
N ASP A 188 -0.95 -0.58 22.05
CA ASP A 188 -2.03 -0.84 23.02
C ASP A 188 -2.65 0.45 23.58
N SER A 189 -3.01 1.36 22.68
CA SER A 189 -3.59 2.68 23.02
C SER A 189 -5.05 2.64 23.50
N GLY A 190 -5.72 1.47 23.42
CA GLY A 190 -7.16 1.34 23.69
C GLY A 190 -8.07 1.95 22.63
N ILE A 191 -7.51 2.49 21.53
CA ILE A 191 -8.27 3.04 20.40
C ILE A 191 -8.98 1.91 19.64
N VAL A 192 -10.23 2.14 19.23
CA VAL A 192 -11.09 1.10 18.63
C VAL A 192 -11.33 1.27 17.13
N SER A 193 -11.12 2.46 16.57
CA SER A 193 -11.27 2.70 15.12
C SER A 193 -10.04 3.35 14.47
N VAL A 194 -9.83 3.04 13.20
CA VAL A 194 -8.72 3.61 12.41
C VAL A 194 -8.85 5.12 12.22
N ASN A 195 -10.08 5.64 12.11
CA ASN A 195 -10.33 7.08 12.01
C ASN A 195 -9.98 7.81 13.31
N GLU A 196 -10.30 7.22 14.47
CA GLU A 196 -9.86 7.75 15.78
C GLU A 196 -8.34 7.72 15.91
N ALA A 197 -7.70 6.63 15.50
CA ALA A 197 -6.24 6.52 15.48
C ALA A 197 -5.60 7.60 14.59
N ARG A 198 -6.18 7.83 13.41
CA ARG A 198 -5.75 8.89 12.49
C ARG A 198 -5.90 10.27 13.12
N LYS A 199 -7.07 10.57 13.72
CA LYS A 199 -7.32 11.85 14.42
C LYS A 199 -6.35 12.04 15.57
N PHE A 200 -6.17 11.03 16.41
CA PHE A 200 -5.26 11.05 17.55
C PHE A 200 -3.82 11.36 17.13
N LEU A 201 -3.29 10.66 16.13
CA LEU A 201 -1.92 10.88 15.66
C LEU A 201 -1.77 12.22 14.92
N PHE A 202 -2.82 12.66 14.23
CA PHE A 202 -2.86 13.99 13.62
C PHE A 202 -2.77 15.10 14.67
N THR A 203 -3.52 15.00 15.78
CA THR A 203 -3.43 15.97 16.90
C THR A 203 -2.06 15.99 17.58
N LYS A 204 -1.27 14.92 17.42
CA LYS A 204 0.13 14.84 17.87
C LYS A 204 1.13 15.39 16.84
N ASN A 205 0.67 16.09 15.80
CA ASN A 205 1.49 16.65 14.71
C ASN A 205 2.40 15.61 14.05
N LYS A 206 1.95 14.35 13.94
CA LYS A 206 2.65 13.35 13.13
C LYS A 206 2.53 13.72 11.65
N ALA A 207 3.62 13.53 10.92
CA ALA A 207 3.63 13.73 9.48
C ALA A 207 2.61 12.81 8.78
N LEU A 208 2.03 13.25 7.66
CA LEU A 208 0.93 12.55 6.98
C LEU A 208 1.26 11.12 6.55
N GLN A 209 2.53 10.85 6.25
CA GLN A 209 3.03 9.50 5.94
C GLN A 209 3.09 8.57 7.16
N ASN A 210 3.05 9.14 8.37
CA ASN A 210 3.18 8.44 9.65
C ASN A 210 1.86 8.37 10.43
N ILE A 211 0.73 8.59 9.76
CA ILE A 211 -0.60 8.39 10.32
C ILE A 211 -1.33 7.30 9.51
N PRO A 212 -2.21 6.51 10.15
CA PRO A 212 -2.93 5.45 9.46
C PRO A 212 -3.89 6.02 8.42
N PRO A 213 -4.26 5.26 7.38
CA PRO A 213 -5.25 5.70 6.37
C PRO A 213 -6.61 6.01 7.00
N THR A 214 -7.54 6.59 6.25
CA THR A 214 -8.96 6.61 6.66
C THR A 214 -9.53 5.20 6.54
N ARG A 215 -10.60 4.89 7.30
CA ARG A 215 -11.32 3.62 7.18
C ARG A 215 -11.77 3.34 5.73
N ASP A 216 -12.22 4.38 5.04
CA ASP A 216 -12.62 4.28 3.64
C ASP A 216 -11.42 3.95 2.73
N ALA A 217 -10.30 4.67 2.86
CA ALA A 217 -9.09 4.35 2.09
C ALA A 217 -8.55 2.95 2.40
N LEU A 218 -8.69 2.48 3.65
CA LEU A 218 -8.34 1.11 4.04
C LEU A 218 -9.23 0.08 3.34
N LYS A 219 -10.55 0.30 3.29
CA LYS A 219 -11.51 -0.56 2.57
C LYS A 219 -11.19 -0.61 1.07
N MET A 220 -10.99 0.55 0.46
CA MET A 220 -10.63 0.69 -0.96
C MET A 220 -9.33 -0.07 -1.29
N HIS A 221 -8.33 0.04 -0.42
CA HIS A 221 -7.08 -0.72 -0.57
C HIS A 221 -7.29 -2.22 -0.41
N ALA A 222 -8.06 -2.66 0.60
CA ALA A 222 -8.34 -4.08 0.84
C ALA A 222 -9.06 -4.74 -0.34
N LEU A 223 -10.04 -4.05 -0.95
CA LEU A 223 -10.75 -4.51 -2.15
C LEU A 223 -9.78 -4.68 -3.33
N ARG A 224 -8.98 -3.65 -3.63
CA ARG A 224 -7.99 -3.76 -4.72
C ARG A 224 -6.95 -4.84 -4.46
N ALA A 225 -6.51 -5.00 -3.22
CA ALA A 225 -5.59 -6.06 -2.83
C ALA A 225 -6.21 -7.44 -3.04
N ALA A 226 -7.50 -7.61 -2.71
CA ALA A 226 -8.24 -8.84 -2.98
C ALA A 226 -8.38 -9.16 -4.46
N TYR A 227 -8.71 -8.17 -5.28
CA TYR A 227 -8.75 -8.34 -6.73
C TYR A 227 -7.42 -8.84 -7.29
N LYS A 228 -6.32 -8.15 -6.93
CA LYS A 228 -4.97 -8.51 -7.40
C LYS A 228 -4.54 -9.88 -6.90
N ALA A 229 -4.70 -10.14 -5.60
CA ALA A 229 -4.22 -11.37 -4.98
C ALA A 229 -5.08 -12.57 -5.32
N GLY A 230 -6.39 -12.44 -5.17
CA GLY A 230 -7.37 -13.51 -5.35
C GLY A 230 -7.62 -13.84 -6.82
N TYR A 231 -7.94 -12.83 -7.65
CA TYR A 231 -8.38 -13.09 -9.01
C TYR A 231 -7.24 -13.09 -10.03
N ILE A 232 -6.29 -12.15 -9.92
CA ILE A 232 -5.18 -12.10 -10.88
C ILE A 232 -4.12 -13.14 -10.54
N TRP A 233 -3.55 -13.09 -9.33
CA TRP A 233 -2.48 -14.03 -8.96
C TRP A 233 -3.01 -15.38 -8.53
N GLY A 234 -4.16 -15.41 -7.87
CA GLY A 234 -4.78 -16.66 -7.43
C GLY A 234 -5.19 -17.56 -8.59
N GLN A 235 -5.35 -17.04 -9.81
CA GLN A 235 -5.63 -17.80 -11.02
C GLN A 235 -4.43 -17.85 -12.00
N ALA A 236 -3.23 -17.47 -11.57
CA ALA A 236 -2.07 -17.35 -12.47
C ALA A 236 -1.64 -18.67 -13.15
N PHE A 237 -2.04 -19.81 -12.60
CA PHE A 237 -1.76 -21.14 -13.16
C PHE A 237 -2.93 -21.74 -13.96
N ASP A 238 -4.07 -21.05 -13.98
CA ASP A 238 -5.26 -21.55 -14.65
C ASP A 238 -5.19 -21.15 -16.12
N SER A 239 -5.26 -22.14 -17.02
CA SER A 239 -5.18 -21.91 -18.46
C SER A 239 -6.34 -21.07 -19.02
N SER A 240 -7.42 -20.96 -18.26
CA SER A 240 -8.60 -20.13 -18.54
C SER A 240 -9.02 -19.38 -17.28
N ALA A 241 -8.20 -18.43 -16.83
CA ALA A 241 -8.52 -17.59 -15.67
C ALA A 241 -9.77 -16.72 -15.93
N ASP A 242 -10.74 -16.79 -15.03
CA ASP A 242 -11.94 -15.94 -15.07
C ASP A 242 -11.69 -14.70 -14.21
N ILE A 243 -11.20 -13.64 -14.85
CA ILE A 243 -10.84 -12.39 -14.17
C ILE A 243 -12.06 -11.44 -14.24
N PRO A 244 -12.72 -11.14 -13.11
CA PRO A 244 -13.87 -10.23 -13.11
C PRO A 244 -13.44 -8.81 -13.47
N SER A 245 -14.38 -7.99 -13.96
CA SER A 245 -14.09 -6.60 -14.33
C SER A 245 -13.50 -5.79 -13.15
N PRO A 246 -12.43 -5.00 -13.36
CA PRO A 246 -11.86 -4.12 -12.34
C PRO A 246 -12.85 -3.10 -11.76
N SER A 247 -13.93 -2.76 -12.49
CA SER A 247 -14.96 -1.80 -12.06
C SER A 247 -15.61 -2.17 -10.73
N ASN A 248 -15.72 -3.46 -10.43
CA ASN A 248 -16.33 -3.96 -9.20
C ASN A 248 -15.35 -4.02 -8.02
N TRP A 249 -14.10 -3.59 -8.24
CA TRP A 249 -12.98 -3.71 -7.31
C TRP A 249 -12.31 -2.36 -7.05
N GLU A 250 -13.12 -1.31 -6.95
CA GLU A 250 -12.68 0.05 -6.62
C GLU A 250 -11.63 0.61 -7.58
N CYS A 251 -11.82 0.30 -8.87
CA CYS A 251 -11.13 0.92 -9.99
C CYS A 251 -12.16 1.62 -10.89
N THR A 252 -11.80 2.78 -11.43
CA THR A 252 -12.60 3.52 -12.40
C THR A 252 -11.85 3.61 -13.72
N GLU A 253 -12.56 3.56 -14.83
CA GLU A 253 -11.98 3.84 -16.14
C GLU A 253 -11.99 5.34 -16.39
N LYS A 254 -10.83 5.90 -16.72
CA LYS A 254 -10.67 7.30 -17.14
C LYS A 254 -9.76 7.30 -18.36
N GLU A 255 -10.25 7.88 -19.46
CA GLU A 255 -9.49 8.02 -20.72
C GLU A 255 -8.95 6.68 -21.26
N GLY A 256 -9.74 5.60 -21.13
CA GLY A 256 -9.34 4.25 -21.58
C GLY A 256 -8.27 3.59 -20.70
N GLN A 257 -7.98 4.14 -19.52
CA GLN A 257 -7.08 3.54 -18.53
C GLN A 257 -7.79 3.30 -17.20
N TRP A 258 -7.53 2.12 -16.62
CA TRP A 258 -8.00 1.78 -15.28
C TRP A 258 -7.19 2.50 -14.21
N GLN A 259 -7.87 3.30 -13.38
CA GLN A 259 -7.28 4.03 -12.28
C GLN A 259 -7.89 3.60 -10.93
N PRO A 260 -7.08 3.48 -9.87
CA PRO A 260 -7.58 3.13 -8.55
C PRO A 260 -8.40 4.25 -7.91
N ILE A 261 -9.52 3.92 -7.29
CA ILE A 261 -10.34 4.84 -6.47
C ILE A 261 -9.73 4.89 -5.06
N TRP A 262 -8.85 5.85 -4.78
CA TRP A 262 -8.12 5.88 -3.51
C TRP A 262 -9.03 6.08 -2.27
N THR A 263 -10.10 6.85 -2.43
CA THR A 263 -11.11 7.11 -1.40
C THR A 263 -12.41 7.56 -2.07
N THR A 264 -13.56 7.26 -1.47
CA THR A 264 -14.87 7.82 -1.81
C THR A 264 -15.20 9.08 -1.02
N GLN A 265 -14.39 9.40 -0.01
CA GLN A 265 -14.59 10.60 0.80
C GLN A 265 -14.31 11.84 -0.04
N HIS A 266 -15.19 12.84 0.08
CA HIS A 266 -14.98 14.16 -0.50
C HIS A 266 -13.65 14.74 -0.03
N SER A 267 -13.00 15.53 -0.90
CA SER A 267 -11.75 16.16 -0.49
C SER A 267 -12.01 17.07 0.70
N ILE A 268 -11.01 17.23 1.57
CA ILE A 268 -11.11 18.19 2.67
C ILE A 268 -11.42 19.58 2.12
N TRP A 269 -11.01 19.93 0.91
CA TRP A 269 -11.34 21.22 0.27
C TRP A 269 -12.84 21.34 -0.06
N ASP A 270 -13.50 20.25 -0.40
CA ASP A 270 -14.95 20.26 -0.66
C ASP A 270 -15.75 20.48 0.63
N VAL A 271 -15.28 19.95 1.75
CA VAL A 271 -15.94 20.08 3.07
C VAL A 271 -15.47 21.32 3.85
N ALA A 272 -14.19 21.68 3.76
CA ALA A 272 -13.59 22.80 4.49
C ALA A 272 -13.97 24.16 3.92
N ARG A 273 -14.53 24.20 2.70
CA ARG A 273 -15.23 25.37 2.18
C ARG A 273 -16.30 25.89 3.16
N GLU A 274 -16.93 25.01 3.94
CA GLU A 274 -17.90 25.38 4.99
C GLU A 274 -17.24 25.89 6.29
N LEU A 275 -15.94 25.66 6.47
CA LEU A 275 -15.17 26.06 7.66
C LEU A 275 -14.56 27.46 7.52
N VAL A 276 -14.52 28.03 6.32
CA VAL A 276 -14.00 29.38 6.06
C VAL A 276 -15.00 30.41 6.59
N LYS A 277 -14.66 31.05 7.71
CA LYS A 277 -15.49 32.07 8.37
C LYS A 277 -14.83 33.44 8.28
N CYS A 278 -15.49 34.44 7.71
CA CYS A 278 -15.01 35.83 7.78
C CYS A 278 -15.40 36.47 9.13
N GLY A 279 -14.60 37.44 9.58
CA GLY A 279 -14.98 38.40 10.63
C GLY A 279 -15.49 39.73 10.07
N CYS A 280 -15.90 39.75 8.80
CA CYS A 280 -16.21 40.96 8.05
C CYS A 280 -17.51 41.62 8.53
N LYS A 281 -17.51 42.95 8.72
CA LYS A 281 -18.73 43.72 9.10
C LYS A 281 -19.60 44.05 7.88
N ASN A 282 -18.95 44.39 6.76
CA ASN A 282 -19.51 44.65 5.43
C ASN A 282 -18.40 44.34 4.40
N SER A 283 -18.71 43.72 3.26
CA SER A 283 -17.68 43.18 2.37
C SER A 283 -17.10 44.19 1.37
N TYR A 284 -17.70 45.39 1.28
CA TYR A 284 -17.26 46.53 0.46
C TYR A 284 -15.80 46.99 0.64
N ARG A 285 -15.13 46.66 1.76
CA ARG A 285 -13.76 47.15 2.04
C ARG A 285 -12.64 46.15 1.69
N GLY A 286 -12.91 45.08 0.94
CA GLY A 286 -11.88 44.14 0.47
C GLY A 286 -11.20 43.31 1.56
N ARG A 287 -11.73 43.29 2.80
CA ARG A 287 -11.20 42.53 3.95
C ARG A 287 -12.02 41.27 4.27
N CYS A 288 -12.84 40.79 3.33
CA CYS A 288 -13.55 39.54 3.49
C CYS A 288 -12.62 38.38 3.08
N SER A 289 -12.27 37.51 4.03
CA SER A 289 -11.51 36.29 3.72
C SER A 289 -12.29 35.34 2.82
N CYS A 290 -13.61 35.19 3.02
CA CYS A 290 -14.45 34.37 2.14
C CYS A 290 -14.40 34.85 0.68
N ARG A 291 -14.54 36.17 0.45
CA ARG A 291 -14.45 36.76 -0.91
C ARG A 291 -13.06 36.60 -1.54
N ARG A 292 -11.99 36.64 -0.74
CA ARG A 292 -10.62 36.44 -1.22
C ARG A 292 -10.38 35.02 -1.70
N GLU A 293 -11.00 34.06 -1.04
CA GLU A 293 -10.99 32.64 -1.41
C GLU A 293 -12.09 32.30 -2.42
N GLU A 294 -12.72 33.30 -3.07
CA GLU A 294 -13.79 33.13 -4.07
C GLU A 294 -15.03 32.36 -3.56
N MET A 295 -15.34 32.49 -2.26
CA MET A 295 -16.44 31.80 -1.58
C MET A 295 -17.52 32.76 -1.06
N PRO A 296 -18.82 32.40 -1.11
CA PRO A 296 -19.87 33.18 -0.48
C PRO A 296 -19.77 33.14 1.05
N CYS A 297 -20.17 34.22 1.71
CA CYS A 297 -20.30 34.26 3.16
C CYS A 297 -21.54 33.46 3.59
N THR A 298 -21.37 32.55 4.54
CA THR A 298 -22.43 31.69 5.11
C THR A 298 -22.79 32.11 6.55
N LEU A 299 -23.90 31.58 7.09
CA LEU A 299 -24.38 31.83 8.46
C LEU A 299 -23.29 31.68 9.55
N PRO A 300 -22.33 30.74 9.46
CA PRO A 300 -21.25 30.61 10.44
C PRO A 300 -20.20 31.75 10.46
N CYS A 301 -20.26 32.74 9.56
CA CYS A 301 -19.32 33.86 9.53
C CYS A 301 -19.49 34.78 10.75
N LYS A 302 -18.41 35.00 11.50
CA LYS A 302 -18.40 35.59 12.86
C LYS A 302 -19.15 36.92 13.02
N THR A 303 -19.11 37.79 12.00
CA THR A 303 -19.62 39.17 12.14
C THR A 303 -20.72 39.51 11.14
N CYS A 304 -20.66 39.01 9.90
CA CYS A 304 -21.71 39.27 8.92
C CYS A 304 -22.85 38.25 8.98
N ASN A 305 -22.64 37.06 9.57
CA ASN A 305 -23.61 35.96 9.59
C ASN A 305 -24.23 35.66 8.21
N GLY A 306 -23.47 35.83 7.12
CA GLY A 306 -24.00 35.64 5.76
C GLY A 306 -24.92 36.76 5.25
N ASN A 307 -25.09 37.88 5.99
CA ASN A 307 -25.89 39.05 5.59
C ASN A 307 -24.99 40.19 5.10
N CYS A 308 -24.12 39.92 4.14
CA CYS A 308 -23.30 40.94 3.50
C CYS A 308 -23.38 40.80 1.98
N ASP A 309 -22.83 41.76 1.24
CA ASP A 309 -22.79 41.77 -0.23
C ASP A 309 -21.96 40.62 -0.87
N ASN A 310 -21.41 39.73 -0.05
CA ASN A 310 -20.78 38.48 -0.47
C ASN A 310 -21.62 37.25 -0.10
N SER A 311 -22.88 37.42 0.28
CA SER A 311 -23.82 36.32 0.51
C SER A 311 -24.21 35.68 -0.81
N SER A 312 -24.34 34.35 -0.86
CA SER A 312 -25.04 33.71 -1.99
C SER A 312 -26.47 34.26 -2.03
N VAL A 313 -26.85 34.90 -3.13
CA VAL A 313 -28.28 35.15 -3.41
C VAL A 313 -28.90 33.76 -3.51
N ILE A 314 -29.64 33.36 -2.47
CA ILE A 314 -30.43 32.15 -2.56
C ILE A 314 -31.54 32.47 -3.55
N ASP A 315 -31.45 31.96 -4.78
CA ASP A 315 -32.64 31.77 -5.62
C ASP A 315 -33.57 30.85 -4.83
N ARG A 316 -34.64 31.42 -4.28
CA ARG A 316 -35.63 30.73 -3.45
C ARG A 316 -36.58 29.82 -4.26
N GLU A 317 -36.24 29.48 -5.49
CA GLU A 317 -37.10 28.66 -6.37
C GLU A 317 -36.72 27.17 -6.42
N ALA A 318 -35.69 26.72 -5.69
CA ALA A 318 -35.25 25.31 -5.74
C ALA A 318 -35.56 24.45 -4.49
N LEU A 319 -36.43 24.92 -3.56
CA LEU A 319 -36.80 24.16 -2.35
C LEU A 319 -38.31 23.93 -2.18
N VAL A 320 -39.08 23.96 -3.28
CA VAL A 320 -40.44 23.42 -3.27
C VAL A 320 -40.47 22.24 -4.21
N GLU A 321 -40.13 21.06 -3.68
CA GLU A 321 -40.93 19.83 -3.83
C GLU A 321 -40.25 18.67 -3.09
N ASN A 322 -41.08 17.97 -2.31
CA ASN A 322 -40.83 16.76 -1.52
C ASN A 322 -40.18 16.92 -0.14
N ASP A 323 -40.83 17.71 0.72
CA ASP A 323 -41.15 17.24 2.07
C ASP A 323 -42.67 17.25 2.21
N THR A 324 -43.31 16.08 2.04
CA THR A 324 -44.61 15.81 2.66
C THR A 324 -44.43 14.62 3.60
N GLU A 325 -44.23 14.99 4.85
CA GLU A 325 -44.65 14.36 6.10
C GLU A 325 -45.06 12.86 6.04
N LEU A 326 -44.22 12.04 6.66
CA LEU A 326 -44.70 10.96 7.52
C LEU A 326 -45.17 11.56 8.84
N ASP A 327 -46.41 11.28 9.24
CA ASP A 327 -46.80 10.82 10.58
C ASP A 327 -48.30 10.44 10.56
N SER A 328 -48.64 9.15 10.75
CA SER A 328 -49.17 8.54 11.99
C SER A 328 -50.40 9.30 12.55
N GLU A 329 -51.60 8.74 12.77
CA GLU A 329 -52.09 7.50 13.40
C GLU A 329 -53.50 7.19 12.78
N VAL A 330 -54.10 6.01 12.86
CA VAL A 330 -54.98 5.57 13.97
C VAL A 330 -55.53 4.18 13.61
N LEU A 331 -55.56 3.29 14.60
CA LEU A 331 -56.29 2.02 14.63
C LEU A 331 -57.81 2.25 14.52
N GLU A 332 -58.51 1.47 13.72
CA GLU A 332 -59.86 1.00 14.08
C GLU A 332 -60.23 -0.26 13.27
N ASP A 333 -60.62 -1.28 14.02
CA ASP A 333 -61.21 -2.55 13.60
C ASP A 333 -62.62 -2.35 12.99
N GLU A 334 -63.08 -3.42 12.35
CA GLU A 334 -64.47 -3.88 12.12
C GLU A 334 -64.97 -3.87 10.66
N GLY A 335 -65.24 -5.09 10.18
CA GLY A 335 -65.94 -5.41 8.94
C GLY A 335 -65.59 -6.77 8.37
#